data_AF-A0A534UM44-F1
#
_entry.id   AF-A0A534UM44-F1
#
_cell.length_a   1.000
_cell.length_b   1.000
_cell.length_c   1.000
_cell.angle_alpha   90.00
_cell.angle_beta   90.00
_cell.angle_gamma   90.00
#
_symmetry.space_group_name_H-M   'P 1'
#
loop_
_entity.id
_entity.type
_entity.pdbx_description
1 polymer ?
#
loop_
_entity_poly.entity_id
_entity_poly.type
_entity_poly.pdbx_seq_one_letter_code
_entity_poly.pdbx_strand_id
1 'polypeptide(L)'
;MGASVEEVVRDLVAKHFDIPLREVDLAMPISEAPDSLKMSELVIALEERFGIALEDREIAGARVLGDLVPMVGEKLAADGRA
;
A
#
# COMPACT_ATOMS: atom_id res chain seq x y z
N MET A 1 -15.44 -8.34 10.82
CA MET A 1 -14.31 -9.00 10.14
C MET A 1 -13.34 -7.88 9.79
N GLY A 2 -12.17 -7.84 10.44
CA GLY A 2 -11.16 -6.83 10.12
C GLY A 2 -10.65 -7.08 8.71
N ALA A 3 -10.62 -6.05 7.87
CA ALA A 3 -10.01 -6.16 6.55
C ALA A 3 -8.52 -6.47 6.72
N SER A 4 -8.02 -7.45 5.97
CA SER A 4 -6.60 -7.78 5.99
C SER A 4 -5.79 -6.62 5.40
N VAL A 5 -4.53 -6.46 5.79
CA VAL A 5 -3.65 -5.40 5.23
C VAL A 5 -3.64 -5.43 3.71
N GLU A 6 -3.61 -6.63 3.11
CA GLU A 6 -3.74 -6.82 1.66
C GLU A 6 -5.03 -6.25 1.09
N GLU A 7 -6.19 -6.48 1.73
CA GLU A 7 -7.48 -6.01 1.23
C GLU A 7 -7.54 -4.49 1.23
N VAL A 8 -7.00 -3.86 2.26
CA VAL A 8 -6.94 -2.40 2.36
C VAL A 8 -5.97 -1.82 1.32
N VAL A 9 -4.79 -2.42 1.14
CA VAL A 9 -3.84 -1.98 0.10
C VAL A 9 -4.49 -2.08 -1.27
N ARG A 10 -5.14 -3.21 -1.59
CA ARG A 10 -5.86 -3.38 -2.86
C ARG A 10 -7.02 -2.39 -3.02
N ASP A 11 -7.79 -2.15 -1.97
CA ASP A 11 -8.89 -1.18 -1.97
C ASP A 11 -8.41 0.26 -2.19
N LEU A 12 -7.32 0.66 -1.53
CA LEU A 12 -6.72 1.98 -1.71
C LEU A 12 -6.18 2.17 -3.12
N VAL A 13 -5.48 1.16 -3.67
CA VAL A 13 -5.04 1.18 -5.06
C VAL A 13 -6.25 1.25 -6.01
N ALA A 14 -7.26 0.40 -5.83
CA ALA A 14 -8.47 0.43 -6.66
C ALA A 14 -9.15 1.80 -6.68
N LYS A 15 -9.30 2.43 -5.50
CA LYS A 15 -9.94 3.74 -5.36
C LYS A 15 -9.11 4.88 -5.90
N HIS A 16 -7.79 4.87 -5.70
CA HIS A 16 -6.94 5.95 -6.19
C HIS A 16 -6.74 5.91 -7.70
N PHE A 17 -6.70 4.72 -8.29
CA PHE A 17 -6.40 4.55 -9.71
C PHE A 17 -7.64 4.32 -10.56
N ASP A 18 -8.84 4.38 -9.96
CA ASP A 18 -10.13 4.10 -10.61
C ASP A 18 -10.13 2.76 -11.36
N ILE A 19 -9.35 1.79 -10.86
CA ILE A 19 -9.29 0.43 -11.41
C ILE A 19 -10.15 -0.52 -10.57
N PRO A 20 -10.84 -1.48 -11.18
CA PRO A 20 -11.62 -2.45 -10.43
C PRO A 20 -10.73 -3.24 -9.47
N LEU A 21 -11.18 -3.48 -8.23
CA LEU A 21 -10.43 -4.24 -7.22
C LEU A 21 -9.93 -5.60 -7.71
N ARG A 22 -10.69 -6.25 -8.61
CA ARG A 22 -10.33 -7.53 -9.24
C ARG A 22 -9.18 -7.45 -10.24
N GLU A 23 -8.87 -6.25 -10.73
CA GLU A 23 -7.80 -5.95 -11.68
C GLU A 23 -6.56 -5.38 -10.97
N VAL A 24 -6.64 -5.13 -9.66
CA VAL A 24 -5.49 -4.77 -8.84
C VAL A 24 -4.60 -6.00 -8.65
N ASP A 25 -3.47 -6.00 -9.34
CA ASP A 25 -2.45 -7.05 -9.20
C ASP A 25 -1.33 -6.58 -8.26
N LEU A 26 -1.12 -7.30 -7.15
CA LEU A 26 -0.03 -7.01 -6.21
C LEU A 26 1.35 -7.29 -6.82
N ALA A 27 1.44 -8.11 -7.87
CA ALA A 27 2.68 -8.33 -8.60
C ALA A 27 2.99 -7.20 -9.58
N MET A 28 2.10 -6.23 -9.77
CA MET A 28 2.30 -5.12 -10.69
C MET A 28 3.51 -4.26 -10.31
N PRO A 29 4.36 -3.96 -11.32
CA PRO A 29 5.24 -2.83 -11.40
C PRO A 29 4.82 -1.57 -10.67
N ILE A 30 5.44 -1.11 -9.58
CA ILE A 30 5.15 0.28 -9.14
C ILE A 30 5.48 1.26 -10.27
N SER A 31 6.58 1.01 -10.99
CA SER A 31 7.01 1.78 -12.16
C SER A 31 6.11 1.63 -13.38
N GLU A 32 5.31 0.57 -13.46
CA GLU A 32 4.39 0.31 -14.59
C GLU A 32 2.93 0.63 -14.23
N ALA A 33 2.68 1.09 -13.00
CA ALA A 33 1.35 1.48 -12.57
C ALA A 33 0.85 2.68 -13.41
N PRO A 34 -0.43 2.66 -13.84
CA PRO A 34 -0.98 3.68 -14.71
C PRO A 34 -0.93 5.06 -14.04
N ASP A 35 -0.45 6.04 -14.80
CA ASP A 35 -0.32 7.45 -14.40
C ASP A 35 0.57 7.64 -13.16
N SER A 36 1.87 7.35 -13.32
CA SER A 36 2.94 7.63 -12.35
C SER A 36 2.44 7.64 -10.91
N LEU A 37 2.10 6.46 -10.38
CA LEU A 37 1.63 6.25 -9.01
C LEU A 37 2.24 7.35 -8.15
N LYS A 38 1.45 8.33 -7.70
CA LYS A 38 1.95 9.24 -6.68
C LYS A 38 2.09 8.35 -5.46
N MET A 39 3.21 7.64 -5.39
CA MET A 39 3.52 6.68 -4.36
C MET A 39 3.39 7.37 -3.01
N SER A 40 3.75 8.65 -2.97
CA SER A 40 3.45 9.58 -1.87
C SER A 40 1.97 9.63 -1.49
N GLU A 41 1.01 9.76 -2.43
CA GLU A 41 -0.43 9.77 -2.12
C GLU A 41 -0.93 8.41 -1.65
N LEU A 42 -0.50 7.31 -2.29
CA LEU A 42 -0.85 5.96 -1.82
C LEU A 42 -0.30 5.70 -0.41
N VAL A 43 0.93 6.12 -0.14
CA VAL A 43 1.58 5.99 1.16
C VAL A 43 0.84 6.84 2.20
N ILE A 44 0.55 8.11 1.91
CA ILE A 44 -0.23 8.97 2.82
C ILE A 44 -1.57 8.31 3.15
N ALA A 45 -2.26 7.75 2.15
CA ALA A 45 -3.52 7.05 2.38
C ALA A 45 -3.34 5.80 3.28
N LEU A 46 -2.25 5.05 3.13
CA LEU A 46 -1.92 3.92 4.01
C LEU A 46 -1.62 4.39 5.45
N GLU A 47 -0.79 5.42 5.60
CA GLU A 47 -0.43 6.03 6.88
C GLU A 47 -1.68 6.51 7.62
N GLU A 48 -2.57 7.25 6.95
CA GLU A 48 -3.84 7.71 7.53
C GLU A 48 -4.79 6.56 7.88
N ARG A 49 -4.85 5.53 7.03
CA ARG A 49 -5.78 4.40 7.20
C ARG A 49 -5.41 3.49 8.36
N PHE A 50 -4.11 3.28 8.57
CA PHE A 50 -3.56 2.39 9.59
C PHE A 50 -3.03 3.13 10.82
N GLY A 51 -2.84 4.44 10.73
CA GLY A 51 -2.23 5.27 11.77
C GLY A 51 -0.75 4.93 11.97
N ILE A 52 -0.03 4.65 10.88
CA ILE A 52 1.40 4.34 10.88
C ILE A 52 2.20 5.44 10.15
N ALA A 53 3.51 5.40 10.28
CA ALA A 53 4.42 6.22 9.48
C ALA A 53 5.36 5.31 8.68
N LEU A 54 5.39 5.47 7.36
CA LEU A 54 6.28 4.77 6.44
C LEU A 54 7.38 5.73 6.00
N GLU A 55 8.64 5.40 6.27
CA GLU A 55 9.75 6.26 5.90
C GLU A 55 10.10 6.10 4.41
N ASP A 56 10.51 7.20 3.77
CA ASP A 56 10.93 7.23 2.36
C ASP A 56 11.95 6.13 2.02
N ARG A 57 12.84 5.78 2.96
CA ARG A 57 13.85 4.72 2.76
C ARG A 57 13.24 3.33 2.67
N GLU A 58 12.14 3.08 3.38
CA GLU A 58 11.42 1.81 3.37
C GLU A 58 10.65 1.69 2.05
N ILE A 59 9.98 2.78 1.66
CA ILE A 59 9.21 2.88 0.42
C ILE A 59 10.12 2.79 -0.80
N ALA A 60 11.33 3.38 -0.75
CA ALA A 60 12.31 3.30 -1.83
C ALA A 60 12.75 1.87 -2.16
N GLY A 61 12.54 0.92 -1.24
CA GLY A 61 12.78 -0.50 -1.46
C GLY A 61 11.64 -1.21 -2.21
N ALA A 62 10.44 -0.61 -2.28
CA ALA A 62 9.28 -1.19 -2.91
C ALA A 62 9.43 -1.23 -4.43
N ARG A 63 9.24 -2.41 -5.03
CA ARG A 63 9.28 -2.62 -6.49
C ARG A 63 7.91 -2.92 -7.06
N VAL A 64 7.10 -3.66 -6.31
CA VAL A 64 5.73 -4.04 -6.67
C VAL A 64 4.74 -3.57 -5.61
N LEU A 65 3.46 -3.44 -5.98
CA LEU A 65 2.41 -3.03 -5.04
C LEU A 65 2.31 -3.95 -3.82
N GLY A 66 2.59 -5.23 -4.00
CA GLY A 66 2.63 -6.23 -2.94
C GLY A 66 3.70 -5.99 -1.87
N ASP A 67 4.76 -5.25 -2.17
CA ASP A 67 5.81 -4.94 -1.20
C ASP A 67 5.30 -4.00 -0.08
N LEU A 68 4.23 -3.24 -0.33
CA LEU A 68 3.63 -2.34 0.67
C LEU A 68 2.91 -3.12 1.79
N VAL A 69 2.43 -4.33 1.51
CA VAL A 69 1.70 -5.17 2.46
C VAL A 69 2.56 -5.55 3.67
N PRO A 70 3.75 -6.18 3.49
CA PRO A 70 4.62 -6.50 4.61
C PRO A 70 5.13 -5.23 5.30
N MET A 71 5.44 -4.14 4.58
CA MET A 71 5.89 -2.87 5.19
C MET A 71 4.86 -2.33 6.19
N VAL A 72 3.58 -2.30 5.80
CA VAL A 72 2.48 -1.88 6.68
C VAL A 72 2.32 -2.85 7.86
N GLY A 73 2.40 -4.16 7.61
CA GLY A 73 2.32 -5.18 8.66
C GLY A 73 3.44 -5.05 9.70
N GLU A 74 4.67 -4.82 9.26
CA GLU A 74 5.84 -4.60 10.12
C GLU A 74 5.68 -3.34 10.97
N LYS A 75 5.17 -2.23 10.39
CA LYS A 75 4.88 -1.01 11.15
C LYS A 75 3.78 -1.21 12.19
N LEU A 76 2.70 -1.90 11.83
CA LEU A 76 1.63 -2.22 12.77
C LEU A 76 2.14 -3.08 13.93
N ALA A 77 3.02 -4.05 13.65
CA ALA A 77 3.65 -4.87 14.67
C ALA A 77 4.60 -4.05 15.57
N ALA A 78 5.40 -3.16 14.98
CA ALA A 78 6.30 -2.29 15.71
C ALA A 78 5.56 -1.27 16.61
N ASP A 79 4.39 -0.79 16.17
CA ASP A 79 3.52 0.12 16.95
C ASP A 79 2.73 -0.62 18.06
N GLY A 80 2.84 -1.95 18.16
CA GLY A 80 2.10 -2.77 19.13
C GLY A 80 0.62 -2.97 18.77
N ARG A 81 0.27 -2.84 17.49
CA ARG A 81 -1.09 -2.95 16.95
C ARG A 81 -1.35 -4.22 16.12
N ALA A 82 -0.37 -5.12 16.02
CA ALA A 82 -0.49 -6.41 15.30
C ALA A 82 -1.31 -7.46 16.06
#